data_AF-A0AAJ7C731-F1
#
_entry.id   AF-A0AAJ7C731-F1
#
_cell.length_a   1.000
_cell.length_b   1.000
_cell.length_c   1.000
_cell.angle_alpha   90.00
_cell.angle_beta   90.00
_cell.angle_gamma   90.00
#
_symmetry.space_group_name_H-M   'P 1'
#
loop_
_entity.id
_entity.type
_entity.pdbx_description
1 polymer ?
#
loop_
_entity_poly.entity_id
_entity_poly.type
_entity_poly.pdbx_seq_one_letter_code
_entity_poly.pdbx_strand_id
1 'polypeptide(L)'
;MSESAAPSEIPESNGGPEPPAFNGETEDHSSNKSPASGEDKVPDSVSDNNIKKSNIVTGSGSTGSVNTVNRGKKRKKVPRDATAPKQPLTGYFRFLNDRREKVRTDNPTMPFAEITKLLAAEWSSLPSDHKQQYLDAAEQDKERYNREFSDYKQTEAYRLFSEKQSTEKQVETKKERNGTEPASEQNDVQPEKDNDFSGFDIPIFTEEFLDHNKACEAELRQLRKATSDYEAQNAVLQRHVDSLHAAVNRLESETSQQRTTNQALQRHLDSLRSQMAGCFATVPLQGTHDGATIQNIDDYVERLESLLSGNAEPSLRNAARSAISRLELIG
;
A
#
# COMPACT_ATOMS: atom_id res chain seq x y z
N MET A 1 -54.07 26.75 14.07
CA MET A 1 -54.27 25.61 13.15
C MET A 1 -52.89 24.99 12.97
N SER A 2 -52.27 24.33 13.95
CA SER A 2 -52.68 23.24 14.86
C SER A 2 -52.94 21.91 14.14
N GLU A 3 -52.30 20.87 14.70
CA GLU A 3 -52.32 19.41 14.46
C GLU A 3 -51.28 18.86 13.44
N SER A 4 -50.23 18.12 13.87
CA SER A 4 -50.16 16.77 14.53
C SER A 4 -50.42 15.64 13.50
N ALA A 5 -49.74 14.49 13.40
CA ALA A 5 -48.79 13.75 14.24
C ALA A 5 -48.06 12.67 13.38
N ALA A 6 -46.96 12.10 13.89
CA ALA A 6 -46.40 10.78 13.54
C ALA A 6 -46.75 9.77 14.67
N PRO A 7 -46.18 8.54 14.81
CA PRO A 7 -45.60 7.50 13.90
C PRO A 7 -46.21 6.09 14.20
N SER A 8 -45.66 4.99 13.62
CA SER A 8 -45.68 3.56 14.10
C SER A 8 -45.28 2.64 12.94
N GLU A 9 -44.63 1.46 13.03
CA GLU A 9 -43.98 0.62 14.05
C GLU A 9 -43.27 -0.52 13.26
N ILE A 10 -42.18 -1.08 13.80
CA ILE A 10 -41.50 -2.32 13.35
C ILE A 10 -41.99 -3.47 14.26
N PRO A 11 -41.91 -4.75 13.86
CA PRO A 11 -40.98 -5.63 14.60
C PRO A 11 -40.24 -6.71 13.79
N GLU A 12 -38.97 -6.86 14.19
CA GLU A 12 -38.12 -8.05 14.38
C GLU A 12 -38.43 -9.44 13.77
N SER A 13 -37.36 -10.11 13.28
CA SER A 13 -37.17 -11.56 13.46
C SER A 13 -35.69 -11.94 13.47
N ASN A 14 -35.28 -12.50 14.61
CA ASN A 14 -34.00 -13.15 14.97
C ASN A 14 -33.57 -14.31 14.06
N GLY A 15 -32.27 -14.63 14.09
CA GLY A 15 -31.79 -16.01 13.91
C GLY A 15 -30.36 -16.19 13.40
N GLY A 16 -29.36 -16.14 14.29
CA GLY A 16 -28.10 -16.89 14.10
C GLY A 16 -28.34 -18.41 14.21
N PRO A 17 -27.37 -19.29 13.88
CA PRO A 17 -26.11 -19.35 14.65
C PRO A 17 -24.82 -19.71 13.86
N GLU A 18 -23.69 -19.42 14.50
CA GLU A 18 -22.32 -19.95 14.29
C GLU A 18 -22.13 -21.31 15.04
N PRO A 19 -20.95 -21.96 15.10
CA PRO A 19 -20.03 -22.54 14.10
C PRO A 19 -19.89 -24.09 14.32
N PRO A 20 -18.82 -24.77 13.83
CA PRO A 20 -17.74 -25.04 14.78
C PRO A 20 -16.31 -25.02 14.22
N ALA A 21 -15.40 -24.78 15.16
CA ALA A 21 -13.95 -24.84 15.10
C ALA A 21 -13.38 -26.24 14.80
N PHE A 22 -12.15 -26.29 14.26
CA PHE A 22 -11.21 -27.35 14.60
C PHE A 22 -9.74 -26.90 14.46
N ASN A 23 -8.98 -27.25 15.50
CA ASN A 23 -7.57 -26.95 15.82
C ASN A 23 -6.57 -27.91 15.13
N GLY A 24 -5.27 -27.57 15.25
CA GLY A 24 -4.14 -28.50 15.21
C GLY A 24 -3.02 -28.02 14.29
N GLU A 25 -2.07 -27.20 14.78
CA GLU A 25 -0.80 -27.61 15.43
C GLU A 25 0.12 -28.46 14.52
N THR A 26 1.29 -27.91 14.17
CA THR A 26 2.61 -28.49 14.52
C THR A 26 3.73 -27.46 14.28
N GLU A 27 4.46 -27.18 15.37
CA GLU A 27 5.92 -26.99 15.53
C GLU A 27 6.81 -27.53 14.40
N ASP A 28 8.09 -27.22 14.18
CA ASP A 28 9.17 -26.36 14.71
C ASP A 28 10.27 -26.44 13.62
N HIS A 29 11.15 -25.43 13.54
CA HIS A 29 12.60 -25.59 13.45
C HIS A 29 13.27 -24.28 13.02
N SER A 30 13.74 -23.60 14.06
CA SER A 30 14.88 -22.69 14.06
C SER A 30 16.09 -23.29 13.32
N SER A 31 16.82 -22.49 12.54
CA SER A 31 18.30 -22.51 12.47
C SER A 31 18.84 -21.43 11.52
N ASN A 32 19.49 -20.45 12.14
CA ASN A 32 20.44 -19.48 11.55
C ASN A 32 21.51 -20.14 10.66
N LYS A 33 21.91 -19.48 9.56
CA LYS A 33 23.33 -19.19 9.24
C LYS A 33 23.50 -18.25 8.03
N SER A 34 24.02 -17.05 8.27
CA SER A 34 24.90 -16.34 7.32
C SER A 34 26.35 -16.69 7.68
N PRO A 35 27.34 -16.59 6.76
CA PRO A 35 28.03 -15.32 6.49
C PRO A 35 28.47 -15.13 5.00
N ALA A 36 28.53 -13.89 4.49
CA ALA A 36 29.75 -13.08 4.18
C ALA A 36 30.63 -13.67 3.04
N SER A 37 31.27 -12.96 2.11
CA SER A 37 31.50 -11.55 1.76
C SER A 37 32.54 -11.51 0.61
N GLY A 38 32.54 -10.46 -0.23
CA GLY A 38 33.66 -10.06 -1.12
C GLY A 38 33.54 -10.55 -2.57
N GLU A 39 33.92 -9.83 -3.63
CA GLU A 39 34.64 -8.56 -3.80
C GLU A 39 34.28 -8.00 -5.20
N ASP A 40 33.98 -6.70 -5.31
CA ASP A 40 33.89 -5.99 -6.59
C ASP A 40 35.18 -5.19 -6.84
N LYS A 41 35.79 -5.37 -8.01
CA LYS A 41 36.94 -4.58 -8.48
C LYS A 41 36.75 -4.19 -9.95
N VAL A 42 36.58 -2.89 -10.17
CA VAL A 42 36.64 -2.21 -11.48
C VAL A 42 38.09 -1.74 -11.70
N PRO A 43 38.64 -1.74 -12.93
CA PRO A 43 38.67 -0.52 -13.79
C PRO A 43 38.52 -0.84 -15.30
N ASP A 44 37.79 -0.08 -16.10
CA ASP A 44 38.06 1.22 -16.75
C ASP A 44 39.04 1.21 -17.94
N SER A 45 38.70 2.05 -18.92
CA SER A 45 39.46 2.60 -20.06
C SER A 45 39.19 2.12 -21.49
N VAL A 46 39.01 3.17 -22.28
CA VAL A 46 38.53 3.38 -23.65
C VAL A 46 39.70 3.32 -24.64
N SER A 47 39.46 2.91 -25.91
CA SER A 47 40.01 3.57 -27.13
C SER A 47 39.58 2.87 -28.42
N ASP A 48 38.72 3.55 -29.17
CA ASP A 48 38.86 4.00 -30.56
C ASP A 48 39.25 3.08 -31.76
N ASN A 49 38.50 3.36 -32.85
CA ASN A 49 38.90 3.46 -34.26
C ASN A 49 38.87 2.23 -35.22
N ASN A 50 37.90 2.32 -36.16
CA ASN A 50 38.06 2.46 -37.62
C ASN A 50 37.75 1.29 -38.61
N ILE A 51 36.77 1.59 -39.48
CA ILE A 51 36.83 1.58 -40.97
C ILE A 51 36.57 0.29 -41.81
N LYS A 52 35.72 0.53 -42.84
CA LYS A 52 35.52 -0.16 -44.16
C LYS A 52 34.77 -1.51 -44.14
N LYS A 53 34.01 -1.92 -45.16
CA LYS A 53 33.30 -1.37 -46.35
C LYS A 53 32.74 -2.63 -47.06
N SER A 54 31.57 -2.51 -47.73
CA SER A 54 31.08 -3.40 -48.83
C SER A 54 30.65 -4.83 -48.43
N ASN A 55 29.69 -5.51 -49.06
CA ASN A 55 28.97 -5.28 -50.30
C ASN A 55 27.68 -6.14 -50.34
N ILE A 56 26.77 -5.71 -51.22
CA ILE A 56 25.53 -6.32 -51.75
C ILE A 56 25.69 -7.78 -52.23
N VAL A 57 24.59 -8.58 -52.14
CA VAL A 57 23.99 -9.52 -53.14
C VAL A 57 22.89 -10.33 -52.44
N THR A 58 21.59 -10.00 -52.57
CA THR A 58 20.57 -10.52 -53.53
C THR A 58 20.54 -12.05 -53.73
N GLY A 59 19.44 -12.68 -53.32
CA GLY A 59 19.14 -14.08 -53.66
C GLY A 59 17.75 -14.52 -53.20
N SER A 60 16.77 -14.40 -54.11
CA SER A 60 15.40 -14.93 -54.03
C SER A 60 15.39 -16.46 -54.17
N GLY A 61 14.50 -17.16 -53.47
CA GLY A 61 14.31 -18.61 -53.62
C GLY A 61 13.11 -19.12 -52.82
N SER A 62 12.14 -19.67 -53.54
CA SER A 62 10.77 -19.99 -53.13
C SER A 62 10.59 -21.43 -52.60
N THR A 63 9.42 -21.66 -52.00
CA THR A 63 8.67 -22.93 -51.82
C THR A 63 8.95 -23.81 -50.60
N GLY A 64 7.88 -24.15 -49.88
CA GLY A 64 7.89 -25.16 -48.82
C GLY A 64 6.64 -25.11 -47.93
N SER A 65 5.49 -25.51 -48.46
CA SER A 65 4.24 -25.72 -47.70
C SER A 65 4.40 -26.89 -46.73
N VAL A 66 4.31 -26.62 -45.42
CA VAL A 66 3.96 -27.61 -44.40
C VAL A 66 2.87 -27.04 -43.50
N ASN A 67 1.70 -27.64 -43.60
CA ASN A 67 0.56 -27.48 -42.70
C ASN A 67 0.99 -27.67 -41.24
N THR A 68 0.89 -26.61 -40.44
CA THR A 68 0.73 -26.74 -38.99
C THR A 68 -0.52 -25.97 -38.58
N VAL A 69 -1.56 -26.74 -38.27
CA VAL A 69 -2.81 -26.21 -37.71
C VAL A 69 -2.52 -25.77 -36.27
N ASN A 70 -2.02 -24.55 -36.10
CA ASN A 70 -1.94 -23.91 -34.79
C ASN A 70 -3.36 -23.57 -34.33
N ARG A 71 -4.03 -24.54 -33.70
CA ARG A 71 -5.23 -24.29 -32.89
C ARG A 71 -4.80 -23.36 -31.76
N GLY A 72 -5.02 -22.06 -31.95
CA GLY A 72 -4.75 -21.03 -30.95
C GLY A 72 -5.32 -21.46 -29.60
N LYS A 73 -4.49 -21.36 -28.56
CA LYS A 73 -4.89 -21.58 -27.16
C LYS A 73 -6.18 -20.78 -26.91
N LYS A 74 -7.30 -21.50 -26.72
CA LYS A 74 -8.57 -20.89 -26.29
C LYS A 74 -8.26 -20.10 -25.03
N ARG A 75 -8.45 -18.77 -25.06
CA ARG A 75 -8.32 -17.91 -23.87
C ARG A 75 -9.14 -18.56 -22.76
N LYS A 76 -8.50 -18.97 -21.65
CA LYS A 76 -9.21 -19.47 -20.47
C LYS A 76 -10.26 -18.43 -20.13
N LYS A 77 -11.55 -18.81 -20.16
CA LYS A 77 -12.63 -17.92 -19.69
C LYS A 77 -12.34 -17.67 -18.22
N VAL A 78 -11.87 -16.47 -17.88
CA VAL A 78 -11.76 -16.04 -16.50
C VAL A 78 -13.13 -16.26 -15.87
N PRO A 79 -13.26 -17.01 -14.76
CA PRO A 79 -14.51 -17.14 -14.05
C PRO A 79 -15.03 -15.74 -13.74
N ARG A 80 -16.11 -15.35 -14.40
CA ARG A 80 -16.77 -14.08 -14.13
C ARG A 80 -17.71 -14.35 -12.97
N ASP A 81 -17.56 -13.58 -11.90
CA ASP A 81 -18.49 -13.68 -10.77
C ASP A 81 -19.91 -13.52 -11.29
N ALA A 82 -20.78 -14.48 -10.97
CA ALA A 82 -22.17 -14.48 -11.38
C ALA A 82 -22.96 -13.31 -10.74
N THR A 83 -22.43 -12.75 -9.65
CA THR A 83 -23.01 -11.62 -8.93
C THR A 83 -22.48 -10.26 -9.41
N ALA A 84 -21.49 -10.23 -10.31
CA ALA A 84 -20.96 -8.98 -10.85
C ALA A 84 -21.95 -8.31 -11.83
N PRO A 85 -22.10 -6.97 -11.76
CA PRO A 85 -22.84 -6.20 -12.75
C PRO A 85 -22.37 -6.51 -14.18
N LYS A 86 -23.31 -6.57 -15.12
CA LYS A 86 -22.99 -6.83 -16.54
C LYS A 86 -22.38 -5.58 -17.16
N GLN A 87 -21.31 -5.76 -17.93
CA GLN A 87 -20.67 -4.65 -18.63
C GLN A 87 -21.64 -3.95 -19.59
N PRO A 88 -21.56 -2.61 -19.66
CA PRO A 88 -22.43 -1.83 -20.52
C PRO A 88 -22.07 -2.07 -21.98
N LEU A 89 -23.07 -2.01 -22.86
CA LEU A 89 -22.87 -2.11 -24.29
C LEU A 89 -22.51 -0.75 -24.88
N THR A 90 -21.56 -0.70 -25.81
CA THR A 90 -21.27 0.54 -26.54
C THR A 90 -22.43 0.91 -27.46
N GLY A 91 -22.56 2.19 -27.82
CA GLY A 91 -23.67 2.65 -28.67
C GLY A 91 -23.81 1.88 -29.98
N TYR A 92 -22.68 1.56 -30.62
CA TYR A 92 -22.66 0.71 -31.81
C TYR A 92 -23.22 -0.70 -31.56
N PHE A 93 -22.79 -1.38 -30.49
CA PHE A 93 -23.31 -2.71 -30.16
C PHE A 93 -24.79 -2.68 -29.75
N ARG A 94 -25.25 -1.58 -29.14
CA ARG A 94 -26.69 -1.38 -28.86
C ARG A 94 -27.49 -1.29 -30.17
N PHE A 95 -27.00 -0.52 -31.14
CA PHE A 95 -27.60 -0.44 -32.48
C PHE A 95 -27.61 -1.80 -33.19
N LEU A 96 -26.47 -2.51 -33.20
CA LEU A 96 -26.38 -3.84 -33.79
C LEU A 96 -27.39 -4.81 -33.16
N ASN A 97 -27.54 -4.80 -31.84
CA ASN A 97 -28.47 -5.71 -31.16
C ASN A 97 -29.94 -5.40 -31.50
N ASP A 98 -30.33 -4.12 -31.54
CA ASP A 98 -31.72 -3.73 -31.88
C ASP A 98 -32.07 -4.06 -33.34
N ARG A 99 -31.13 -3.85 -34.27
CA ARG A 99 -31.36 -4.06 -35.70
C ARG A 99 -31.18 -5.50 -36.14
N ARG A 100 -30.27 -6.26 -35.49
CA ARG A 100 -29.96 -7.64 -35.89
C ARG A 100 -31.16 -8.57 -35.82
N GLU A 101 -32.01 -8.45 -34.81
CA GLU A 101 -33.22 -9.27 -34.71
C GLU A 101 -34.16 -9.01 -35.90
N LYS A 102 -34.35 -7.73 -36.25
CA LYS A 102 -35.19 -7.30 -37.37
C LYS A 102 -34.64 -7.81 -38.71
N VAL A 103 -33.36 -7.56 -38.99
CA VAL A 103 -32.72 -8.00 -40.25
C VAL A 103 -32.68 -9.53 -40.37
N ARG A 104 -32.54 -10.25 -39.25
CA ARG A 104 -32.59 -11.72 -39.25
C ARG A 104 -33.99 -12.26 -39.53
N THR A 105 -35.04 -11.62 -39.02
CA THR A 105 -36.43 -12.00 -39.33
C THR A 105 -36.77 -11.73 -40.79
N ASP A 106 -36.30 -10.60 -41.33
CA ASP A 106 -36.53 -10.23 -42.73
C ASP A 106 -35.69 -11.08 -43.70
N ASN A 107 -34.51 -11.55 -43.25
CA ASN A 107 -33.58 -12.35 -44.05
C ASN A 107 -33.18 -13.65 -43.32
N PRO A 108 -34.12 -14.60 -43.13
CA PRO A 108 -33.88 -15.81 -42.32
C PRO A 108 -32.86 -16.78 -42.94
N THR A 109 -32.57 -16.63 -44.24
CA THR A 109 -31.61 -17.44 -44.98
C THR A 109 -30.19 -16.84 -45.00
N MET A 110 -30.05 -15.58 -44.57
CA MET A 110 -28.77 -14.87 -44.60
C MET A 110 -27.89 -15.28 -43.42
N PRO A 111 -26.60 -15.60 -43.64
CA PRO A 111 -25.71 -15.98 -42.55
C PRO A 111 -25.41 -14.78 -41.63
N PHE A 112 -25.17 -15.06 -40.35
CA PHE A 112 -24.91 -14.06 -39.31
C PHE A 112 -23.79 -13.05 -39.67
N ALA A 113 -22.75 -13.52 -40.36
CA ALA A 113 -21.62 -12.69 -40.78
C ALA A 113 -22.06 -11.61 -41.78
N GLU A 114 -22.90 -11.96 -42.75
CA GLU A 114 -23.41 -11.02 -43.77
C GLU A 114 -24.40 -10.03 -43.15
N ILE A 115 -25.26 -10.49 -42.22
CA ILE A 115 -26.14 -9.60 -41.45
C ILE A 115 -25.32 -8.58 -40.66
N THR A 116 -24.25 -9.01 -39.99
CA THR A 116 -23.40 -8.10 -39.20
C THR A 116 -22.67 -7.09 -40.10
N LYS A 117 -22.24 -7.51 -41.30
CA LYS A 117 -21.60 -6.64 -42.28
C LYS A 117 -22.56 -5.58 -42.83
N LEU A 118 -23.80 -5.97 -43.15
CA LEU A 118 -24.86 -5.06 -43.58
C LEU A 118 -25.13 -3.99 -42.51
N LEU A 119 -25.29 -4.41 -41.25
CA LEU A 119 -25.53 -3.49 -40.14
C LEU A 119 -24.34 -2.57 -39.85
N ALA A 120 -23.11 -3.04 -40.04
CA ALA A 120 -21.92 -2.20 -39.93
C ALA A 120 -21.94 -1.06 -40.95
N ALA A 121 -22.32 -1.36 -42.20
CA ALA A 121 -22.49 -0.34 -43.23
C ALA A 121 -23.65 0.62 -42.89
N GLU A 122 -24.78 0.10 -42.41
CA GLU A 122 -25.93 0.93 -41.98
C GLU A 122 -25.55 1.91 -40.86
N TRP A 123 -24.75 1.47 -39.88
CA TRP A 123 -24.26 2.34 -38.81
C TRP A 123 -23.35 3.47 -39.31
N SER A 124 -22.47 3.17 -40.28
CA SER A 124 -21.59 4.19 -40.88
C SER A 124 -22.36 5.21 -41.71
N SER A 125 -23.49 4.83 -42.31
CA SER A 125 -24.37 5.72 -43.06
C SER A 125 -25.50 6.34 -42.23
N LEU A 126 -25.57 6.04 -40.92
CA LEU A 126 -26.61 6.55 -40.04
C LEU A 126 -26.43 8.05 -39.76
N PRO A 127 -27.50 8.88 -39.80
CA PRO A 127 -27.41 10.29 -39.44
C PRO A 127 -26.88 10.50 -38.02
N SER A 128 -26.14 11.60 -37.81
CA SER A 128 -25.55 11.95 -36.52
C SER A 128 -26.56 11.93 -35.38
N ASP A 129 -27.77 12.44 -35.61
CA ASP A 129 -28.81 12.57 -34.58
C ASP A 129 -29.28 11.21 -34.08
N HIS A 130 -29.46 10.26 -35.00
CA HIS A 130 -29.83 8.88 -34.65
C HIS A 130 -28.66 8.14 -34.01
N LYS A 131 -27.43 8.37 -34.49
CA LYS A 131 -26.22 7.81 -33.89
C LYS A 131 -26.05 8.30 -32.44
N GLN A 132 -26.31 9.58 -32.21
CA GLN A 132 -26.20 10.22 -30.91
C GLN A 132 -27.15 9.60 -29.88
N GLN A 133 -28.39 9.28 -30.25
CA GLN A 133 -29.33 8.60 -29.36
C GLN A 133 -28.78 7.28 -28.82
N TYR A 134 -28.06 6.50 -29.64
CA TYR A 134 -27.43 5.25 -29.19
C TYR A 134 -26.19 5.50 -28.32
N LEU A 135 -25.44 6.57 -28.59
CA LEU A 135 -24.27 6.96 -27.79
C LEU A 135 -24.70 7.48 -26.41
N ASP A 136 -25.69 8.35 -26.34
CA ASP A 136 -26.25 8.88 -25.09
C ASP A 136 -26.80 7.75 -24.22
N ALA A 137 -27.56 6.83 -24.83
CA ALA A 137 -28.09 5.68 -24.13
C ALA A 137 -26.98 4.69 -23.68
N ALA A 138 -25.84 4.65 -24.36
CA ALA A 138 -24.68 3.87 -23.92
C ALA A 138 -23.92 4.55 -22.78
N GLU A 139 -23.85 5.88 -22.77
CA GLU A 139 -23.22 6.63 -21.67
C GLU A 139 -24.05 6.50 -20.39
N GLN A 140 -25.39 6.59 -20.48
CA GLN A 140 -26.27 6.31 -19.35
C GLN A 140 -26.11 4.87 -18.82
N ASP A 141 -25.95 3.90 -19.74
CA ASP A 141 -25.71 2.49 -19.39
C ASP A 141 -24.38 2.31 -18.63
N LYS A 142 -23.35 3.05 -19.07
CA LYS A 142 -22.02 3.09 -18.45
C LYS A 142 -22.06 3.75 -17.07
N GLU A 143 -22.80 4.84 -16.90
CA GLU A 143 -23.01 5.46 -15.59
C GLU A 143 -23.72 4.52 -14.61
N ARG A 144 -24.78 3.84 -15.06
CA ARG A 144 -25.47 2.82 -14.25
C ARG A 144 -24.50 1.71 -13.85
N TYR A 145 -23.76 1.15 -14.81
CA TYR A 145 -22.76 0.11 -14.52
C TYR A 145 -21.71 0.60 -13.52
N ASN A 146 -21.19 1.81 -13.67
CA ASN A 146 -20.17 2.35 -12.75
C ASN A 146 -20.71 2.45 -11.33
N ARG A 147 -21.98 2.85 -11.16
CA ARG A 147 -22.64 2.89 -9.85
C ARG A 147 -22.81 1.49 -9.27
N GLU A 148 -23.45 0.58 -10.01
CA GLU A 148 -23.66 -0.80 -9.58
C GLU A 148 -22.34 -1.52 -9.28
N PHE A 149 -21.30 -1.24 -10.06
CA PHE A 149 -19.97 -1.83 -9.89
C PHE A 149 -19.25 -1.25 -8.66
N SER A 150 -19.46 0.02 -8.35
CA SER A 150 -18.99 0.63 -7.11
C SER A 150 -19.62 -0.05 -5.89
N ASP A 151 -20.93 -0.25 -5.91
CA ASP A 151 -21.65 -0.92 -4.83
C ASP A 151 -21.23 -2.39 -4.71
N TYR A 152 -21.10 -3.07 -5.84
CA TYR A 152 -20.62 -4.45 -5.91
C TYR A 152 -19.23 -4.61 -5.29
N LYS A 153 -18.30 -3.66 -5.48
CA LYS A 153 -16.97 -3.71 -4.85
C LYS A 153 -17.00 -3.69 -3.34
N GLN A 154 -18.08 -3.19 -2.72
CA GLN A 154 -18.23 -3.13 -1.27
C GLN A 154 -18.85 -4.42 -0.69
N THR A 155 -19.28 -5.36 -1.54
CA THR A 155 -19.91 -6.60 -1.10
C THR A 155 -18.90 -7.67 -0.68
N GLU A 156 -19.31 -8.53 0.26
CA GLU A 156 -18.53 -9.72 0.67
C GLU A 156 -18.25 -10.66 -0.52
N ALA A 157 -19.17 -10.74 -1.49
CA ALA A 157 -19.00 -11.52 -2.71
C ALA A 157 -17.77 -11.06 -3.51
N TYR A 158 -17.60 -9.74 -3.71
CA TYR A 158 -16.43 -9.20 -4.38
C TYR A 158 -15.13 -9.43 -3.61
N ARG A 159 -15.17 -9.33 -2.27
CA ARG A 159 -14.01 -9.60 -1.41
C ARG A 159 -13.52 -11.04 -1.57
N LEU A 160 -14.44 -12.01 -1.46
CA LEU A 160 -14.15 -13.44 -1.62
C LEU A 160 -13.67 -13.78 -3.04
N PHE A 161 -14.27 -13.17 -4.07
CA PHE A 161 -13.84 -13.33 -5.45
C PHE A 161 -12.43 -12.79 -5.71
N SER A 162 -12.11 -11.61 -5.16
CA SER A 162 -10.80 -10.98 -5.29
C SER A 162 -9.70 -11.78 -4.57
N GLU A 163 -10.01 -12.32 -3.39
CA GLU A 163 -9.12 -13.19 -2.63
C GLU A 163 -8.87 -14.54 -3.33
N LYS A 164 -9.90 -15.12 -3.95
CA LYS A 164 -9.75 -16.32 -4.78
C LYS A 164 -8.87 -16.06 -6.02
N GLN A 165 -9.00 -14.90 -6.66
CA GLN A 165 -8.11 -14.56 -7.78
C GLN A 165 -6.65 -14.30 -7.37
N SER A 166 -6.41 -13.71 -6.19
CA SER A 166 -5.05 -13.47 -5.70
C SER A 166 -4.34 -14.76 -5.31
N THR A 167 -5.06 -15.70 -4.70
CA THR A 167 -4.56 -17.03 -4.34
C THR A 167 -4.27 -17.89 -5.59
N GLU A 168 -5.15 -17.91 -6.59
CA GLU A 168 -4.91 -18.62 -7.86
C GLU A 168 -3.68 -18.07 -8.61
N LYS A 169 -3.49 -16.74 -8.65
CA LYS A 169 -2.30 -16.11 -9.26
C LYS A 169 -1.00 -16.39 -8.49
N GLN A 170 -1.04 -16.48 -7.17
CA GLN A 170 0.13 -16.88 -6.36
C GLN A 170 0.51 -18.35 -6.56
N VAL A 171 -0.45 -19.23 -6.81
CA VAL A 171 -0.20 -20.65 -7.11
C VAL A 171 0.37 -20.84 -8.52
N GLU A 172 -0.10 -20.07 -9.52
CA GLU A 172 0.41 -20.17 -10.90
C GLU A 172 1.82 -19.56 -11.02
N THR A 173 2.12 -18.46 -10.32
CA THR A 173 3.48 -17.85 -10.28
C THR A 173 4.52 -18.70 -9.54
N LYS A 174 4.13 -19.52 -8.56
CA LYS A 174 5.03 -20.50 -7.93
C LYS A 174 5.36 -21.69 -8.84
N LYS A 175 4.52 -21.98 -9.83
CA LYS A 175 4.72 -23.10 -10.77
C LYS A 175 5.62 -22.74 -11.95
N GLU A 176 5.75 -21.46 -12.30
CA GLU A 176 6.57 -20.97 -13.42
C GLU A 176 8.03 -20.62 -13.04
N ARG A 177 8.43 -20.72 -11.77
CA ARG A 177 9.81 -20.44 -11.32
C ARG A 177 10.84 -21.54 -11.63
N ASN A 178 10.44 -22.65 -12.26
CA ASN A 178 11.36 -23.67 -12.78
C ASN A 178 11.29 -23.72 -14.31
N GLY A 179 11.94 -22.78 -14.99
CA GLY A 179 12.09 -22.88 -16.45
C GLY A 179 12.51 -21.60 -17.16
N THR A 180 13.82 -21.47 -17.35
CA THR A 180 14.46 -20.91 -18.55
C THR A 180 14.46 -19.39 -18.75
N GLU A 181 15.68 -18.86 -18.83
CA GLU A 181 16.03 -17.50 -19.27
C GLU A 181 15.46 -17.14 -20.65
N PRO A 182 15.35 -15.83 -20.93
CA PRO A 182 15.76 -15.38 -22.25
C PRO A 182 16.66 -14.13 -22.21
N ALA A 183 17.83 -14.33 -22.81
CA ALA A 183 18.53 -13.48 -23.77
C ALA A 183 17.92 -12.12 -24.14
N SER A 184 18.77 -11.10 -23.98
CA SER A 184 19.05 -9.97 -24.89
C SER A 184 17.91 -9.39 -25.74
N GLU A 185 17.58 -8.11 -25.52
CA GLU A 185 17.04 -7.26 -26.58
C GLU A 185 17.61 -5.84 -26.48
N GLN A 186 17.98 -5.35 -27.66
CA GLN A 186 18.72 -4.13 -27.93
C GLN A 186 17.86 -2.89 -27.66
N ASN A 187 18.48 -1.86 -27.08
CA ASN A 187 17.92 -0.51 -27.06
C ASN A 187 17.98 0.05 -28.48
N ASP A 188 16.82 0.32 -29.08
CA ASP A 188 16.72 1.24 -30.22
C ASP A 188 15.89 2.45 -29.77
N VAL A 189 16.56 3.58 -29.68
CA VAL A 189 15.95 4.89 -29.40
C VAL A 189 15.47 5.42 -30.75
N GLN A 190 14.17 5.57 -30.93
CA GLN A 190 13.64 6.40 -32.02
C GLN A 190 12.72 7.51 -31.51
N PRO A 191 12.74 8.66 -32.21
CA PRO A 191 12.37 9.94 -31.64
C PRO A 191 10.87 10.16 -31.63
N GLU A 192 10.45 10.87 -30.59
CA GLU A 192 9.20 11.63 -30.47
C GLU A 192 8.65 12.06 -31.84
N LYS A 193 7.51 11.48 -32.23
CA LYS A 193 6.61 12.08 -33.22
C LYS A 193 5.31 12.38 -32.52
N ASP A 194 5.11 13.69 -32.37
CA ASP A 194 3.88 14.41 -32.06
C ASP A 194 2.60 13.59 -32.25
N ASN A 195 1.89 13.39 -31.14
CA ASN A 195 0.52 12.92 -31.08
C ASN A 195 -0.41 13.97 -31.73
N ASP A 196 -0.56 13.91 -33.05
CA ASP A 196 -1.77 14.40 -33.71
C ASP A 196 -2.79 13.25 -33.75
N PHE A 197 -3.50 13.09 -32.63
CA PHE A 197 -4.62 12.15 -32.49
C PHE A 197 -5.84 12.71 -33.23
N SER A 198 -5.76 12.81 -34.55
CA SER A 198 -6.91 13.11 -35.42
C SER A 198 -7.34 11.85 -36.18
N GLY A 199 -8.23 11.09 -35.55
CA GLY A 199 -9.38 10.43 -36.20
C GLY A 199 -9.24 9.80 -37.58
N PHE A 200 -8.15 9.08 -37.89
CA PHE A 200 -8.11 8.18 -39.03
C PHE A 200 -8.49 6.77 -38.60
N ASP A 201 -9.58 6.28 -39.18
CA ASP A 201 -10.11 4.93 -39.07
C ASP A 201 -9.09 3.95 -39.63
N ILE A 202 -8.07 3.56 -38.83
CA ILE A 202 -7.03 2.61 -39.24
C ILE A 202 -7.74 1.31 -39.59
N PRO A 203 -7.75 0.90 -40.87
CA PRO A 203 -8.55 -0.24 -41.27
C PRO A 203 -8.07 -1.51 -40.55
N ILE A 204 -9.02 -2.27 -40.02
CA ILE A 204 -8.72 -3.55 -39.35
C ILE A 204 -7.88 -4.44 -40.26
N PHE A 205 -6.82 -5.03 -39.69
CA PHE A 205 -5.86 -5.92 -40.36
C PHE A 205 -4.86 -5.26 -41.34
N THR A 206 -4.65 -3.94 -41.29
CA THR A 206 -3.47 -3.33 -41.93
C THR A 206 -2.19 -3.54 -41.10
N GLU A 207 -1.03 -3.42 -41.73
CA GLU A 207 0.27 -3.41 -41.05
C GLU A 207 0.32 -2.31 -39.97
N GLU A 208 -0.21 -1.13 -40.29
CA GLU A 208 -0.34 0.01 -39.37
C GLU A 208 -1.22 -0.31 -38.14
N PHE A 209 -2.32 -1.06 -38.31
CA PHE A 209 -3.15 -1.52 -37.19
C PHE A 209 -2.40 -2.50 -36.27
N LEU A 210 -1.63 -3.42 -36.86
CA LEU A 210 -0.85 -4.40 -36.10
C LEU A 210 0.27 -3.73 -35.31
N ASP A 211 0.97 -2.77 -35.92
CA ASP A 211 2.04 -2.01 -35.26
C ASP A 211 1.48 -1.11 -34.15
N HIS A 212 0.36 -0.42 -34.38
CA HIS A 212 -0.31 0.35 -33.33
C HIS A 212 -0.75 -0.55 -32.17
N ASN A 213 -1.35 -1.71 -32.45
CA ASN A 213 -1.75 -2.64 -31.39
C ASN A 213 -0.55 -3.17 -30.59
N LYS A 214 0.55 -3.47 -31.29
CA LYS A 214 1.81 -3.89 -30.68
C LYS A 214 2.41 -2.80 -29.79
N ALA A 215 2.39 -1.54 -30.24
CA ALA A 215 2.83 -0.38 -29.46
C ALA A 215 1.97 -0.19 -28.21
N CYS A 216 0.64 -0.19 -28.34
CA CYS A 216 -0.27 -0.12 -27.20
C CYS A 216 -0.09 -1.30 -26.23
N GLU A 217 0.16 -2.52 -26.73
CA GLU A 217 0.43 -3.67 -25.87
C GLU A 217 1.76 -3.51 -25.12
N ALA A 218 2.80 -2.98 -25.78
CA ALA A 218 4.08 -2.68 -25.15
C ALA A 218 3.94 -1.62 -24.06
N GLU A 219 3.25 -0.51 -24.34
CA GLU A 219 2.95 0.53 -23.36
C GLU A 219 2.16 -0.03 -22.17
N LEU A 220 1.13 -0.85 -22.44
CA LEU A 220 0.34 -1.48 -21.38
C LEU A 220 1.18 -2.42 -20.51
N ARG A 221 2.17 -3.12 -21.08
CA ARG A 221 3.13 -3.93 -20.30
C ARG A 221 4.04 -3.04 -19.45
N GLN A 222 4.52 -1.92 -20.00
CA GLN A 222 5.34 -0.97 -19.25
C GLN A 222 4.56 -0.36 -18.07
N LEU A 223 3.31 0.06 -18.29
CA LEU A 223 2.44 0.60 -17.24
C LEU A 223 2.16 -0.43 -16.15
N ARG A 224 1.93 -1.70 -16.51
CA ARG A 224 1.76 -2.78 -15.52
C ARG A 224 3.02 -3.00 -14.70
N LYS A 225 4.20 -2.98 -15.34
CA LYS A 225 5.48 -3.09 -14.64
C LYS A 225 5.69 -1.92 -13.68
N ALA A 226 5.51 -0.69 -14.15
CA ALA A 226 5.63 0.52 -13.32
C ALA A 226 4.65 0.49 -12.13
N THR A 227 3.40 0.05 -12.34
CA THR A 227 2.42 -0.11 -11.26
C THR A 227 2.90 -1.10 -10.22
N SER A 228 3.40 -2.27 -10.64
CA SER A 228 3.97 -3.27 -9.73
C SER A 228 5.19 -2.74 -8.97
N ASP A 229 6.04 -1.95 -9.62
CA ASP A 229 7.22 -1.35 -8.98
C ASP A 229 6.82 -0.29 -7.95
N TYR A 230 5.83 0.55 -8.25
CA TYR A 230 5.28 1.52 -7.30
C TYR A 230 4.59 0.84 -6.11
N GLU A 231 3.84 -0.24 -6.34
CA GLU A 231 3.26 -1.04 -5.26
C GLU A 231 4.35 -1.59 -4.33
N ALA A 232 5.45 -2.10 -4.89
CA ALA A 232 6.58 -2.59 -4.10
C ALA A 232 7.26 -1.47 -3.29
N GLN A 233 7.47 -0.29 -3.89
CA GLN A 233 8.02 0.88 -3.20
C GLN A 233 7.11 1.36 -2.05
N ASN A 234 5.81 1.44 -2.30
CA ASN A 234 4.82 1.81 -1.29
C ASN A 234 4.81 0.80 -0.12
N ALA A 235 4.95 -0.50 -0.40
CA ALA A 235 5.07 -1.51 0.64
C ALA A 235 6.32 -1.32 1.52
N VAL A 236 7.45 -0.93 0.92
CA VAL A 236 8.68 -0.61 1.68
C VAL A 236 8.48 0.65 2.54
N LEU A 237 7.90 1.70 1.98
CA LEU A 237 7.59 2.93 2.72
C LEU A 237 6.66 2.66 3.89
N GLN A 238 5.63 1.84 3.70
CA GLN A 238 4.71 1.46 4.79
C GLN A 238 5.45 0.76 5.94
N ARG A 239 6.36 -0.18 5.64
CA ARG A 239 7.19 -0.82 6.67
C ARG A 239 8.08 0.19 7.41
N HIS A 240 8.61 1.18 6.71
CA HIS A 240 9.42 2.22 7.35
C HIS A 240 8.57 3.08 8.29
N VAL A 241 7.37 3.47 7.87
CA VAL A 241 6.40 4.19 8.70
C VAL A 241 6.05 3.37 9.95
N ASP A 242 5.76 2.08 9.81
CA ASP A 242 5.44 1.20 10.93
C ASP A 242 6.63 1.08 11.91
N SER A 243 7.85 0.98 11.38
CA SER A 243 9.09 0.96 12.18
C SER A 243 9.29 2.25 12.98
N LEU A 244 9.07 3.41 12.35
CA LEU A 244 9.16 4.71 13.01
C LEU A 244 8.10 4.85 14.11
N HIS A 245 6.85 4.45 13.86
CA HIS A 245 5.82 4.44 14.89
C HIS A 245 6.21 3.56 16.09
N ALA A 246 6.74 2.36 15.84
CA ALA A 246 7.23 1.48 16.91
C ALA A 246 8.37 2.12 17.72
N ALA A 247 9.29 2.82 17.06
CA ALA A 247 10.38 3.54 17.72
C ALA A 247 9.86 4.70 18.58
N VAL A 248 8.91 5.50 18.07
CA VAL A 248 8.27 6.59 18.83
C VAL A 248 7.58 6.04 20.07
N ASN A 249 6.74 5.01 19.94
CA ASN A 249 6.04 4.40 21.07
C ASN A 249 7.02 3.89 22.14
N ARG A 250 8.14 3.30 21.72
CA ARG A 250 9.19 2.85 22.63
C ARG A 250 9.83 4.03 23.38
N LEU A 251 10.20 5.09 22.68
CA LEU A 251 10.80 6.29 23.29
C LEU A 251 9.83 7.00 24.24
N GLU A 252 8.55 7.06 23.90
CA GLU A 252 7.51 7.61 24.77
C GLU A 252 7.37 6.78 26.05
N SER A 253 7.35 5.45 25.94
CA SER A 253 7.33 4.55 27.09
C SER A 253 8.56 4.73 27.98
N GLU A 254 9.75 4.81 27.39
CA GLU A 254 10.99 5.04 28.14
C GLU A 254 11.01 6.41 28.83
N THR A 255 10.56 7.46 28.14
CA THR A 255 10.44 8.80 28.70
C THR A 255 9.45 8.85 29.87
N SER A 256 8.31 8.16 29.74
CA SER A 256 7.31 8.04 30.79
C SER A 256 7.85 7.30 32.02
N GLN A 257 8.60 6.22 31.79
CA GLN A 257 9.27 5.47 32.84
C GLN A 257 10.32 6.33 33.56
N GLN A 258 11.19 7.01 32.82
CA GLN A 258 12.19 7.92 33.38
C GLN A 258 11.55 9.05 34.19
N ARG A 259 10.43 9.62 33.72
CA ARG A 259 9.67 10.63 34.48
C ARG A 259 9.15 10.06 35.79
N THR A 260 8.63 8.84 35.78
CA THR A 260 8.13 8.15 36.98
C THR A 260 9.26 7.92 37.99
N THR A 261 10.41 7.42 37.53
CA THR A 261 11.60 7.21 38.37
C THR A 261 12.11 8.51 38.95
N ASN A 262 12.23 9.58 38.15
CA ASN A 262 12.63 10.89 38.64
C ASN A 262 11.65 11.43 39.68
N GLN A 263 10.34 11.23 39.48
CA GLN A 263 9.34 11.64 40.46
C GLN A 263 9.47 10.85 41.77
N ALA A 264 9.78 9.55 41.71
CA ALA A 264 10.07 8.75 42.90
C ALA A 264 11.32 9.24 43.64
N LEU A 265 12.41 9.50 42.91
CA LEU A 265 13.63 10.07 43.49
C LEU A 265 13.38 11.44 44.12
N GLN A 266 12.59 12.31 43.48
CA GLN A 266 12.21 13.59 44.05
C GLN A 266 11.45 13.43 45.37
N ARG A 267 10.51 12.47 45.45
CA ARG A 267 9.81 12.17 46.71
C ARG A 267 10.77 11.70 47.81
N HIS A 268 11.75 10.86 47.48
CA HIS A 268 12.78 10.44 48.44
C HIS A 268 13.62 11.62 48.92
N LEU A 269 14.03 12.50 47.99
CA LEU A 269 14.78 13.71 48.29
C LEU A 269 13.98 14.64 49.20
N ASP A 270 12.71 14.90 48.88
CA ASP A 270 11.81 15.74 49.68
C ASP A 270 11.60 15.17 51.09
N SER A 271 11.47 13.84 51.19
CA SER A 271 11.39 13.14 52.48
C SER A 271 12.66 13.35 53.31
N LEU A 272 13.84 13.16 52.70
CA LEU A 272 15.11 13.37 53.38
C LEU A 272 15.27 14.83 53.83
N ARG A 273 14.96 15.81 52.97
CA ARG A 273 14.97 17.24 53.32
C ARG A 273 14.07 17.53 54.50
N SER A 274 12.86 16.98 54.52
CA SER A 274 11.91 17.18 55.62
C SER A 274 12.43 16.59 56.94
N GLN A 275 13.01 15.39 56.90
CA GLN A 275 13.60 14.76 58.08
C GLN A 275 14.79 15.56 58.62
N MET A 276 15.68 16.02 57.72
CA MET A 276 16.83 16.85 58.07
C MET A 276 16.40 18.19 58.65
N ALA A 277 15.46 18.89 58.01
CA ALA A 277 14.91 20.14 58.52
C ALA A 277 14.33 19.97 59.94
N GLY A 278 13.57 18.89 60.18
CA GLY A 278 13.03 18.58 61.51
C GLY A 278 14.13 18.32 62.57
N CYS A 279 15.17 17.55 62.22
CA CYS A 279 16.24 17.20 63.17
C CYS A 279 17.14 18.40 63.54
N PHE A 280 17.34 19.32 62.59
CA PHE A 280 18.20 20.49 62.75
C PHE A 280 17.44 21.79 63.04
N ALA A 281 16.11 21.77 63.15
CA ALA A 281 15.29 22.95 63.45
C ALA A 281 15.68 23.67 64.76
N THR A 282 16.19 22.92 65.75
CA THR A 282 16.60 23.48 67.05
C THR A 282 18.10 23.70 67.18
N VAL A 283 18.86 23.57 66.08
CA VAL A 283 20.32 23.76 66.07
C VAL A 283 20.62 25.09 65.37
N PRO A 284 20.83 26.18 66.11
CA PRO A 284 21.14 27.48 65.52
C PRO A 284 22.60 27.52 65.02
N LEU A 285 22.81 28.13 63.85
CA LEU A 285 24.13 28.46 63.33
C LEU A 285 24.46 29.94 63.58
N GLN A 286 25.75 30.27 63.72
CA GLN A 286 26.16 31.65 63.98
C GLN A 286 25.75 32.58 62.82
N GLY A 287 24.95 33.60 63.12
CA GLY A 287 24.44 34.57 62.14
C GLY A 287 23.01 34.31 61.63
N THR A 288 22.40 33.17 61.97
CA THR A 288 21.01 32.85 61.66
C THR A 288 20.28 32.49 62.96
N HIS A 289 19.27 33.27 63.33
CA HIS A 289 18.50 33.06 64.57
C HIS A 289 17.51 31.90 64.47
N ASP A 290 17.20 31.45 63.26
CA ASP A 290 16.35 30.30 62.99
C ASP A 290 17.21 29.08 62.58
N GLY A 291 16.86 27.90 63.10
CA GLY A 291 17.50 26.63 62.70
C GLY A 291 17.11 26.18 61.29
N ALA A 292 17.36 24.91 60.97
CA ALA A 292 17.08 24.38 59.64
C ALA A 292 15.57 24.37 59.32
N THR A 293 15.23 24.71 58.08
CA THR A 293 13.88 24.67 57.51
C THR A 293 13.91 24.01 56.13
N ILE A 294 12.78 23.55 55.61
CA ILE A 294 12.70 22.91 54.28
C ILE A 294 13.23 23.82 53.16
N GLN A 295 13.04 25.14 53.30
CA GLN A 295 13.41 26.12 52.28
C GLN A 295 14.90 26.47 52.29
N ASN A 296 15.58 26.31 53.44
CA ASN A 296 17.00 26.67 53.60
C ASN A 296 17.91 25.45 53.82
N ILE A 297 17.38 24.22 53.76
CA ILE A 297 18.11 23.04 54.23
C ILE A 297 19.43 22.80 53.50
N ASP A 298 19.48 23.04 52.18
CA ASP A 298 20.72 22.85 51.40
C ASP A 298 21.80 23.83 51.85
N ASP A 299 21.49 25.13 51.85
CA ASP A 299 22.39 26.19 52.29
C ASP A 299 22.79 26.02 53.78
N TYR A 300 21.86 25.55 54.61
CA TYR A 300 22.10 25.28 56.03
C TYR A 300 23.11 24.15 56.21
N VAL A 301 22.96 23.04 55.47
CA VAL A 301 23.85 21.88 55.55
C VAL A 301 25.24 22.23 55.04
N GLU A 302 25.34 22.98 53.93
CA GLU A 302 26.63 23.46 53.40
C GLU A 302 27.36 24.37 54.41
N ARG A 303 26.63 25.29 55.06
CA ARG A 303 27.19 26.15 56.13
C ARG A 303 27.60 25.34 57.35
N LEU A 304 26.78 24.37 57.75
CA LEU A 304 27.09 23.48 58.87
C LEU A 304 28.38 22.69 58.58
N GLU A 305 28.53 22.13 57.37
CA GLU A 305 29.73 21.41 56.93
C GLU A 305 30.96 22.31 56.95
N SER A 306 30.85 23.53 56.41
CA SER A 306 31.93 24.51 56.41
C SER A 306 32.39 24.87 57.83
N LEU A 307 31.45 25.10 58.75
CA LEU A 307 31.75 25.40 60.16
C LEU A 307 32.39 24.21 60.87
N LEU A 308 31.86 23.00 60.66
CA LEU A 308 32.38 21.76 61.27
C LEU A 308 33.78 21.40 60.77
N SER A 309 34.09 21.69 59.51
CA SER A 309 35.41 21.52 58.90
C SER A 309 36.45 22.53 59.40
N GLY A 310 35.99 23.68 59.92
CA GLY A 310 36.82 24.69 60.56
C GLY A 310 36.93 24.52 62.08
N ASN A 311 37.03 25.65 62.80
CA ASN A 311 37.11 25.67 64.26
C ASN A 311 35.71 25.78 64.91
N ALA A 312 34.85 24.78 64.68
CA ALA A 312 33.53 24.73 65.32
C ALA A 312 33.61 24.54 66.84
N GLU A 313 32.78 25.28 67.57
CA GLU A 313 32.56 25.13 69.00
C GLU A 313 32.18 23.68 69.39
N PRO A 314 32.69 23.14 70.52
CA PRO A 314 32.37 21.77 70.97
C PRO A 314 30.87 21.54 71.18
N SER A 315 30.13 22.57 71.61
CA SER A 315 28.68 22.55 71.80
C SER A 315 27.93 22.32 70.49
N LEU A 316 28.32 23.01 69.40
CA LEU A 316 27.75 22.82 68.07
C LEU A 316 28.03 21.42 67.53
N ARG A 317 29.25 20.90 67.71
CA ARG A 317 29.61 19.52 67.30
C ARG A 317 28.75 18.47 68.03
N ASN A 318 28.51 18.67 69.32
CA ASN A 318 27.65 17.77 70.10
C ASN A 318 26.18 17.86 69.68
N ALA A 319 25.66 19.06 69.42
CA ALA A 319 24.30 19.28 68.93
C ALA A 319 24.10 18.65 67.54
N ALA A 320 25.06 18.82 66.63
CA ALA A 320 25.05 18.20 65.31
C ALA A 320 25.08 16.66 65.38
N ARG A 321 25.95 16.07 66.23
CA ARG A 321 25.95 14.62 66.45
C ARG A 321 24.61 14.11 66.98
N SER A 322 24.03 14.82 67.96
CA SER A 322 22.71 14.46 68.50
C SER A 322 21.61 14.53 67.45
N ALA A 323 21.64 15.52 66.56
CA ALA A 323 20.70 15.64 65.45
C ALA A 323 20.86 14.53 64.41
N ILE A 324 22.10 14.16 64.07
CA ILE A 324 22.39 13.05 63.15
C ILE A 324 21.92 11.72 63.73
N SER A 325 22.17 11.44 65.01
CA SER A 325 21.68 10.21 65.64
C SER A 325 20.16 10.10 65.63
N ARG A 326 19.42 11.23 65.70
CA ARG A 326 17.96 11.22 65.55
C ARG A 326 17.54 10.90 64.11
N LEU A 327 18.31 11.32 63.12
CA LEU A 327 18.04 11.03 61.71
C LEU A 327 18.21 9.53 61.41
N GLU A 328 19.24 8.89 61.96
CA GLU A 328 19.51 7.44 61.84
C GLU A 328 18.43 6.56 62.52
N LEU A 329 17.66 7.12 63.46
CA LEU A 329 16.55 6.43 64.13
C LEU A 329 15.23 6.51 63.33
N ILE A 330 15.16 7.36 62.31
CA ILE A 330 13.94 7.64 61.52
C ILE A 330 13.97 6.94 60.14
N GLY A 331 15.15 6.61 59.63
CA GLY A 331 15.35 5.87 58.36
C GLY A 331 15.40 4.36 58.54
#